data_AF-A0AAW9J626-F1
#
_entry.id   AF-A0AAW9J626-F1
#
_cell.length_a   1.000
_cell.length_b   1.000
_cell.length_c   1.000
_cell.angle_alpha   90.00
_cell.angle_beta   90.00
_cell.angle_gamma   90.00
#
_symmetry.space_group_name_H-M   'P 1'
#
loop_
_entity.id
_entity.type
_entity.pdbx_description
1 polymer ?
#
loop_
_entity_poly.entity_id
_entity_poly.type
_entity_poly.pdbx_seq_one_letter_code
_entity_poly.pdbx_strand_id
1 'polypeptide(L)'
;MITAQSVKELRDKTGAGMMDCKKALTESQGDMEKAIEILREKGLAAAAKKAGRVAAEGIVKTYIAEDKKSAGIVELNCETDFVAANEEFVSFADRLAQMASKTSVATVEEFVTEKFDAENTVSEALTALIAKLGENMTVRRFAKFTLENGVVESYIHGGGRIGVVVELGCDADNTTVLTEVAKDVCMQVAATNPAFLSREDVDQESLEKEKEIYRVQALNEGKPENIVEK
;
A
#
# COMPACT_ATOMS: atom_id res chain seq x y z
N MET A 1 17.95 -25.47 -30.97
CA MET A 1 17.12 -26.28 -30.06
C MET A 1 17.11 -25.58 -28.72
N ILE A 2 15.93 -25.25 -28.17
CA ILE A 2 15.83 -24.61 -26.85
C ILE A 2 16.03 -25.68 -25.78
N THR A 3 17.02 -25.52 -24.90
CA THR A 3 17.35 -26.52 -23.87
C THR A 3 16.55 -26.28 -22.61
N ALA A 4 16.30 -27.33 -21.81
CA ALA A 4 15.63 -27.16 -20.51
C ALA A 4 16.42 -26.22 -19.57
N GLN A 5 17.75 -26.21 -19.69
CA GLN A 5 18.62 -25.33 -18.92
C GLN A 5 18.44 -23.86 -19.30
N SER A 6 18.36 -23.52 -20.60
CA SER A 6 18.14 -22.12 -21.00
C SER A 6 16.77 -21.61 -20.60
N VAL A 7 15.73 -22.47 -20.64
CA VAL A 7 14.40 -22.12 -20.12
C VAL A 7 14.44 -21.88 -18.62
N LYS A 8 15.13 -22.74 -17.86
CA LYS A 8 15.30 -22.56 -16.41
C LYS A 8 16.04 -21.25 -16.11
N GLU A 9 17.13 -20.97 -16.81
CA GLU A 9 17.90 -19.73 -16.62
C GLU A 9 17.04 -18.48 -16.87
N LEU A 10 16.27 -18.46 -17.97
CA LEU A 10 15.36 -17.35 -18.24
C LEU A 10 14.29 -17.20 -17.17
N ARG A 11 13.73 -18.31 -16.69
CA ARG A 11 12.77 -18.30 -15.58
C ARG A 11 13.39 -17.76 -14.29
N ASP A 12 14.60 -18.19 -13.96
CA ASP A 12 15.27 -17.76 -12.74
C ASP A 12 15.62 -16.26 -12.81
N LYS A 13 15.92 -15.73 -14.01
CA LYS A 13 16.15 -14.29 -14.25
C LYS A 13 14.88 -13.44 -14.22
N THR A 14 13.78 -13.93 -14.78
CA THR A 14 12.57 -13.11 -15.02
C THR A 14 11.42 -13.40 -14.06
N GLY A 15 11.46 -14.54 -13.37
CA GLY A 15 10.35 -15.03 -12.55
C GLY A 15 9.14 -15.53 -13.36
N ALA A 16 9.16 -15.46 -14.69
CA ALA A 16 8.02 -15.82 -15.53
C ALA A 16 7.70 -17.33 -15.52
N GLY A 17 6.49 -17.68 -15.96
CA GLY A 17 6.04 -19.08 -16.05
C GLY A 17 6.92 -19.91 -16.98
N MET A 18 7.20 -21.17 -16.62
CA MET A 18 8.11 -22.06 -17.37
C MET A 18 7.76 -22.16 -18.87
N MET A 19 6.47 -22.23 -19.18
CA MET A 19 6.00 -22.31 -20.57
C MET A 19 6.13 -20.99 -21.31
N ASP A 20 5.98 -19.86 -20.63
CA ASP A 20 6.16 -18.54 -21.23
C ASP A 20 7.64 -18.28 -21.54
N CYS A 21 8.55 -18.67 -20.64
CA CYS A 21 9.99 -18.64 -20.90
C CYS A 21 10.36 -19.51 -22.11
N LYS A 22 9.80 -20.73 -22.20
CA LYS A 22 10.05 -21.62 -23.34
C LYS A 22 9.54 -21.02 -24.66
N LYS A 23 8.34 -20.43 -24.65
CA LYS A 23 7.76 -19.78 -25.83
C LYS A 23 8.57 -18.56 -26.25
N ALA A 24 8.94 -17.69 -25.30
CA ALA A 24 9.76 -16.52 -25.55
C ALA A 24 11.12 -16.89 -26.16
N LEU A 25 11.81 -17.90 -25.61
CA LEU A 25 13.05 -18.42 -26.19
C LEU A 25 12.86 -19.04 -27.57
N THR A 26 11.71 -19.66 -27.83
CA THR A 26 11.41 -20.21 -29.15
C THR A 26 11.19 -19.09 -30.17
N GLU A 27 10.43 -18.05 -29.80
CA GLU A 27 10.16 -16.86 -30.63
C GLU A 27 11.42 -16.03 -30.87
N SER A 28 12.33 -15.95 -29.89
CA SER A 28 13.62 -15.26 -29.98
C SER A 28 14.73 -16.12 -30.61
N GLN A 29 14.44 -17.35 -31.04
CA GLN A 29 15.42 -18.29 -31.58
C GLN A 29 16.58 -18.60 -30.61
N GLY A 30 16.33 -18.52 -29.31
CA GLY A 30 17.28 -18.78 -28.25
C GLY A 30 18.05 -17.56 -27.76
N ASP A 31 17.79 -16.37 -28.31
CA ASP A 31 18.33 -15.11 -27.81
C ASP A 31 17.71 -14.76 -26.46
N MET A 32 18.55 -14.61 -25.44
CA MET A 32 18.14 -14.41 -24.05
C MET A 32 17.61 -12.99 -23.83
N GLU A 33 18.28 -11.96 -24.36
CA GLU A 33 17.88 -10.56 -24.16
C GLU A 33 16.55 -10.30 -24.87
N LYS A 34 16.43 -10.77 -26.11
CA LYS A 34 15.18 -10.67 -26.86
C LYS A 34 14.05 -11.49 -26.23
N ALA A 35 14.34 -12.63 -25.59
CA ALA A 35 13.33 -13.38 -24.86
C ALA A 35 12.82 -12.61 -23.62
N ILE A 36 13.70 -11.87 -22.93
CA ILE A 36 13.32 -10.99 -21.81
C ILE A 36 12.38 -9.88 -22.31
N GLU A 37 12.71 -9.23 -23.44
CA GLU A 37 11.85 -8.21 -24.05
C GLU A 37 10.45 -8.76 -24.38
N ILE A 38 10.39 -9.93 -25.01
CA ILE A 38 9.12 -10.61 -25.34
C ILE A 38 8.30 -10.90 -24.07
N LEU A 39 8.95 -11.36 -22.99
CA LEU A 39 8.27 -11.62 -21.72
C LEU A 39 7.73 -10.33 -21.10
N ARG A 40 8.47 -9.21 -21.22
CA ARG A 40 8.02 -7.90 -20.74
C ARG A 40 6.78 -7.42 -21.49
N GLU A 41 6.78 -7.51 -22.82
CA GLU A 41 5.62 -7.17 -23.66
C GLU A 41 4.39 -8.03 -23.31
N LYS A 42 4.60 -9.35 -23.13
CA LYS A 42 3.54 -10.26 -22.70
C LYS A 42 3.03 -9.95 -21.30
N GLY A 43 3.91 -9.54 -20.40
CA GLY A 43 3.55 -9.08 -19.06
C GLY A 43 2.64 -7.86 -19.09
N LEU A 44 2.98 -6.84 -19.89
CA LEU A 44 2.15 -5.65 -20.10
C LEU A 44 0.75 -6.01 -20.63
N ALA A 45 0.68 -6.88 -21.64
CA ALA A 45 -0.59 -7.35 -22.18
C ALA A 45 -1.40 -8.15 -21.14
N ALA A 46 -0.73 -8.99 -20.34
CA ALA A 46 -1.35 -9.78 -19.28
C ALA A 46 -1.87 -8.90 -18.14
N ALA A 47 -1.19 -7.81 -17.79
CA ALA A 47 -1.66 -6.84 -16.81
C ALA A 47 -2.84 -6.02 -17.34
N ALA A 48 -2.75 -5.51 -18.57
CA ALA A 48 -3.85 -4.77 -19.20
C ALA A 48 -5.16 -5.59 -19.27
N LYS A 49 -5.07 -6.89 -19.55
CA LYS A 49 -6.24 -7.79 -19.54
C LYS A 49 -6.86 -7.99 -18.15
N LYS A 50 -6.09 -7.78 -17.07
CA LYS A 50 -6.53 -7.95 -15.69
C LYS A 50 -6.94 -6.65 -15.01
N ALA A 51 -6.53 -5.49 -15.55
CA ALA A 51 -6.79 -4.18 -14.95
C ALA A 51 -8.28 -3.89 -14.67
N GLY A 52 -9.20 -4.48 -15.45
CA GLY A 52 -10.64 -4.34 -15.25
C GLY A 52 -11.24 -5.23 -14.15
N ARG A 53 -10.45 -6.12 -13.52
CA ARG A 53 -10.90 -6.98 -12.42
C ARG A 53 -10.80 -6.24 -11.09
N VAL A 54 -11.72 -6.51 -10.18
CA VAL A 54 -11.74 -5.85 -8.87
C VAL A 54 -10.63 -6.41 -7.98
N ALA A 55 -9.72 -5.55 -7.54
CA ALA A 55 -8.69 -5.85 -6.54
C ALA A 55 -9.11 -5.27 -5.18
N ALA A 56 -9.96 -5.99 -4.45
CA ALA A 56 -10.53 -5.55 -3.16
C ALA A 56 -9.81 -6.14 -1.94
N GLU A 57 -8.97 -7.15 -2.14
CA GLU A 57 -8.09 -7.70 -1.10
C GLU A 57 -6.73 -6.99 -1.14
N GLY A 58 -5.84 -7.31 -0.20
CA GLY A 58 -4.49 -6.74 -0.17
C GLY A 58 -3.93 -6.57 1.23
N ILE A 59 -2.86 -5.79 1.32
CA ILE A 59 -2.19 -5.46 2.58
C ILE A 59 -1.77 -4.00 2.62
N VAL A 60 -1.77 -3.47 3.84
CA VAL A 60 -1.11 -2.23 4.21
C VAL A 60 0.24 -2.57 4.83
N LYS A 61 1.30 -1.90 4.36
CA LYS A 61 2.64 -2.00 4.93
C LYS A 61 3.14 -0.62 5.35
N THR A 62 3.93 -0.60 6.40
CA THR A 62 4.59 0.59 6.92
C THR A 62 6.11 0.38 6.99
N TYR A 63 6.85 1.45 6.83
CA TYR A 63 8.28 1.52 7.10
C TYR A 63 8.55 2.74 7.98
N ILE A 64 9.34 2.57 9.04
CA ILE A 64 9.81 3.65 9.91
C ILE A 64 11.33 3.71 9.77
N ALA A 65 11.87 4.91 9.55
CA ALA A 65 13.32 5.11 9.51
C ALA A 65 13.96 4.86 10.89
N GLU A 66 15.25 4.53 10.90
CA GLU A 66 15.97 4.18 12.14
C GLU A 66 15.97 5.33 13.18
N ASP A 67 15.94 6.58 12.71
CA ASP A 67 15.84 7.78 13.55
C ASP A 67 14.44 8.06 14.10
N LYS A 68 13.43 7.30 13.67
CA LYS A 68 12.01 7.48 13.98
C LYS A 68 11.47 8.86 13.58
N LYS A 69 12.07 9.53 12.60
CA LYS A 69 11.64 10.86 12.14
C LYS A 69 10.86 10.82 10.85
N SER A 70 10.92 9.72 10.11
CA SER A 70 10.15 9.55 8.89
C SER A 70 9.51 8.18 8.80
N ALA A 71 8.35 8.13 8.15
CA ALA A 71 7.67 6.88 7.84
C ALA A 71 7.01 6.93 6.47
N GLY A 72 6.85 5.76 5.87
CA GLY A 72 6.03 5.54 4.70
C GLY A 72 4.96 4.51 5.00
N ILE A 73 3.76 4.72 4.49
CA ILE A 73 2.66 3.74 4.50
C ILE A 73 2.18 3.54 3.07
N VAL A 74 1.86 2.30 2.70
CA VAL A 74 1.32 1.96 1.38
C VAL A 74 0.19 0.95 1.51
N GLU A 75 -0.86 1.11 0.72
CA GLU A 75 -1.88 0.10 0.48
C GLU A 75 -1.66 -0.52 -0.91
N LEU A 76 -1.35 -1.82 -0.93
CA LEU A 76 -1.21 -2.62 -2.14
C LEU A 76 -2.36 -3.62 -2.20
N ASN A 77 -3.16 -3.57 -3.27
CA ASN A 77 -4.30 -4.45 -3.44
C ASN A 77 -4.04 -5.57 -4.45
N CYS A 78 -4.77 -6.68 -4.26
CA CYS A 78 -4.84 -7.83 -5.16
C CYS A 78 -6.28 -8.38 -5.21
N GLU A 79 -6.53 -9.44 -5.98
CA GLU A 79 -7.87 -10.03 -6.11
C GLU A 79 -8.22 -10.92 -4.92
N THR A 80 -7.24 -11.67 -4.38
CA THR A 80 -7.47 -12.67 -3.32
C THR A 80 -6.55 -12.51 -2.10
N ASP A 81 -7.01 -13.04 -0.97
CA ASP A 81 -6.24 -13.15 0.28
C ASP A 81 -5.02 -14.10 0.16
N PHE A 82 -5.09 -15.11 -0.70
CA PHE A 82 -3.96 -15.99 -1.00
C PHE A 82 -2.77 -15.22 -1.60
N VAL A 83 -3.02 -14.30 -2.53
CA VAL A 83 -1.96 -13.43 -3.07
C VAL A 83 -1.53 -12.39 -2.04
N ALA A 84 -2.45 -11.85 -1.24
CA ALA A 84 -2.12 -10.91 -0.16
C ALA A 84 -1.13 -11.51 0.85
N ALA A 85 -1.21 -12.83 1.09
CA ALA A 85 -0.30 -13.57 1.96
C ALA A 85 0.95 -14.12 1.26
N ASN A 86 1.11 -13.94 -0.06
CA ASN A 86 2.26 -14.44 -0.81
C ASN A 86 3.53 -13.64 -0.47
N GLU A 87 4.64 -14.33 -0.21
CA GLU A 87 5.91 -13.71 0.22
C GLU A 87 6.44 -12.66 -0.76
N GLU A 88 6.26 -12.85 -2.07
CA GLU A 88 6.73 -11.89 -3.08
C GLU A 88 5.87 -10.63 -3.09
N PHE A 89 4.55 -10.77 -2.93
CA PHE A 89 3.63 -9.64 -2.81
C PHE A 89 3.90 -8.84 -1.53
N VAL A 90 4.10 -9.54 -0.41
CA VAL A 90 4.47 -8.95 0.88
C VAL A 90 5.80 -8.19 0.78
N SER A 91 6.82 -8.81 0.18
CA SER A 91 8.14 -8.18 0.00
C SER A 91 8.07 -6.96 -0.91
N PHE A 92 7.24 -7.01 -1.97
CA PHE A 92 6.99 -5.87 -2.85
C PHE A 92 6.36 -4.71 -2.08
N ALA A 93 5.30 -4.97 -1.29
CA ALA A 93 4.66 -3.95 -0.46
C ALA A 93 5.61 -3.36 0.60
N ASP A 94 6.45 -4.18 1.24
CA ASP A 94 7.46 -3.70 2.20
C ASP A 94 8.46 -2.74 1.53
N ARG A 95 8.91 -3.08 0.31
CA ARG A 95 9.80 -2.21 -0.46
C ARG A 95 9.11 -0.90 -0.86
N LEU A 96 7.84 -0.96 -1.27
CA LEU A 96 7.07 0.25 -1.56
C LEU A 96 6.90 1.15 -0.34
N ALA A 97 6.66 0.59 0.86
CA ALA A 97 6.58 1.39 2.09
C ALA A 97 7.90 2.12 2.37
N GLN A 98 9.04 1.46 2.14
CA GLN A 98 10.36 2.09 2.27
C GLN A 98 10.58 3.19 1.21
N MET A 99 10.11 3.00 -0.02
CA MET A 99 10.17 4.04 -1.06
C MET A 99 9.27 5.23 -0.70
N ALA A 100 8.05 4.96 -0.22
CA ALA A 100 7.10 5.98 0.23
C ALA A 100 7.66 6.84 1.38
N SER A 101 8.52 6.31 2.23
CA SER A 101 9.17 7.11 3.28
C SER A 101 10.22 8.10 2.75
N LYS A 102 10.70 7.90 1.51
CA LYS A 102 11.82 8.64 0.90
C LYS A 102 11.42 9.49 -0.30
N THR A 103 10.29 9.18 -0.92
CA THR A 103 9.80 9.89 -2.09
C THR A 103 9.57 11.38 -1.81
N SER A 104 9.58 12.17 -2.88
CA SER A 104 9.20 13.58 -2.90
C SER A 104 7.89 13.83 -3.65
N VAL A 105 7.32 12.79 -4.27
CA VAL A 105 6.06 12.88 -5.01
C VAL A 105 4.87 12.74 -4.08
N ALA A 106 3.73 13.30 -4.47
CA ALA A 106 2.52 13.32 -3.63
C ALA A 106 1.40 12.43 -4.17
N THR A 107 1.47 12.03 -5.43
CA THR A 107 0.40 11.29 -6.12
C THR A 107 0.84 9.87 -6.46
N VAL A 108 -0.12 8.94 -6.50
CA VAL A 108 0.15 7.54 -6.88
C VAL A 108 0.66 7.48 -8.31
N GLU A 109 0.12 8.31 -9.18
CA GLU A 109 0.47 8.41 -10.59
C GLU A 109 1.96 8.75 -10.78
N GLU A 110 2.50 9.65 -9.97
CA GLU A 110 3.93 9.97 -9.97
C GLU A 110 4.73 8.86 -9.29
N PHE A 111 4.26 8.34 -8.15
CA PHE A 111 4.96 7.31 -7.38
C PHE A 111 5.20 6.04 -8.18
N VAL A 112 4.24 5.62 -9.00
CA VAL A 112 4.40 4.42 -9.84
C VAL A 112 5.44 4.58 -10.96
N THR A 113 5.88 5.82 -11.23
CA THR A 113 6.96 6.10 -12.20
C THR A 113 8.35 6.13 -11.58
N GLU A 114 8.46 6.14 -10.25
CA GLU A 114 9.75 6.10 -9.57
C GLU A 114 10.47 4.77 -9.84
N LYS A 115 11.81 4.81 -9.81
CA LYS A 115 12.64 3.61 -9.98
C LYS A 115 12.52 2.71 -8.76
N PHE A 116 11.98 1.51 -8.99
CA PHE A 116 11.89 0.44 -7.99
C PHE A 116 13.27 -0.21 -7.78
N ASP A 117 13.98 -0.42 -8.89
CA ASP A 117 15.34 -0.93 -8.96
C ASP A 117 16.12 -0.21 -10.09
N ALA A 118 17.31 -0.71 -10.43
CA ALA A 118 18.17 -0.10 -11.45
C ALA A 118 17.54 -0.09 -12.86
N GLU A 119 16.66 -1.04 -13.15
CA GLU A 119 16.11 -1.28 -14.48
C GLU A 119 14.64 -0.82 -14.54
N ASN A 120 13.85 -1.11 -13.52
CA ASN A 120 12.40 -1.02 -13.55
C ASN A 120 11.85 0.15 -12.72
N THR A 121 10.80 0.77 -13.22
CA THR A 121 9.88 1.61 -12.44
C THR A 121 8.98 0.74 -11.56
N VAL A 122 8.32 1.35 -10.56
CA VAL A 122 7.31 0.67 -9.72
C VAL A 122 6.20 0.04 -10.58
N SER A 123 5.73 0.74 -11.61
CA SER A 123 4.70 0.23 -12.52
C SER A 123 5.17 -0.99 -13.33
N GLU A 124 6.42 -0.98 -13.81
CA GLU A 124 7.00 -2.11 -14.53
C GLU A 124 7.21 -3.32 -13.61
N ALA A 125 7.70 -3.09 -12.39
CA ALA A 125 7.87 -4.14 -11.40
C ALA A 125 6.52 -4.75 -10.96
N LEU A 126 5.49 -3.91 -10.76
CA LEU A 126 4.12 -4.36 -10.48
C LEU A 126 3.55 -5.18 -11.65
N THR A 127 3.79 -4.75 -12.89
CA THR A 127 3.37 -5.49 -14.09
C THR A 127 4.02 -6.88 -14.14
N ALA A 128 5.31 -6.98 -13.81
CA ALA A 128 6.00 -8.26 -13.73
C ALA A 128 5.39 -9.16 -12.64
N LEU A 129 5.05 -8.58 -11.47
CA LEU A 129 4.39 -9.31 -10.39
C LEU A 129 2.99 -9.81 -10.78
N ILE A 130 2.19 -9.00 -11.49
CA ILE A 130 0.89 -9.38 -12.06
C ILE A 130 1.03 -10.53 -13.07
N ALA A 131 2.06 -10.48 -13.93
CA ALA A 131 2.32 -11.53 -14.89
C ALA A 131 2.69 -12.85 -14.20
N LYS A 132 3.44 -12.76 -13.10
CA LYS A 132 3.94 -13.90 -12.33
C LYS A 132 2.85 -14.55 -11.45
N LEU A 133 2.11 -13.74 -10.70
CA LEU A 133 1.12 -14.22 -9.73
C LEU A 133 -0.29 -14.37 -10.35
N GLY A 134 -0.54 -13.76 -11.50
CA GLY A 134 -1.75 -14.01 -12.28
C GLY A 134 -3.02 -13.27 -11.81
N GLU A 135 -2.88 -12.33 -10.89
CA GLU A 135 -3.98 -11.47 -10.41
C GLU A 135 -3.76 -10.01 -10.78
N ASN A 136 -4.85 -9.25 -10.87
CA ASN A 136 -4.80 -7.80 -10.90
C ASN A 136 -4.23 -7.28 -9.57
N MET A 137 -3.37 -6.26 -9.65
CA MET A 137 -2.76 -5.64 -8.49
C MET A 137 -2.64 -4.14 -8.71
N THR A 138 -2.81 -3.37 -7.65
CA THR A 138 -2.75 -1.91 -7.73
C THR A 138 -2.11 -1.33 -6.48
N VAL A 139 -1.15 -0.42 -6.65
CA VAL A 139 -0.77 0.52 -5.60
C VAL A 139 -1.91 1.52 -5.49
N ARG A 140 -2.72 1.42 -4.43
CA ARG A 140 -3.96 2.20 -4.34
C ARG A 140 -3.76 3.57 -3.73
N ARG A 141 -2.88 3.65 -2.72
CA ARG A 141 -2.49 4.89 -2.06
C ARG A 141 -1.21 4.68 -1.26
N PHE A 142 -0.50 5.78 -1.03
CA PHE A 142 0.58 5.84 -0.08
C PHE A 142 0.52 7.18 0.67
N ALA A 143 1.23 7.26 1.78
CA ALA A 143 1.51 8.53 2.43
C ALA A 143 2.92 8.52 3.02
N LYS A 144 3.49 9.71 3.14
CA LYS A 144 4.77 9.97 3.78
C LYS A 144 4.53 10.84 5.02
N PHE A 145 5.22 10.50 6.09
CA PHE A 145 5.21 11.23 7.35
C PHE A 145 6.63 11.68 7.66
N THR A 146 6.78 12.88 8.19
CA THR A 146 8.09 13.46 8.52
C THR A 146 7.92 14.44 9.66
N LEU A 147 8.71 14.23 10.71
CA LEU A 147 8.62 14.97 11.95
C LEU A 147 10.01 15.45 12.37
N GLU A 148 10.14 16.73 12.71
CA GLU A 148 11.40 17.29 13.21
C GLU A 148 11.66 16.85 14.66
N ASN A 149 10.72 17.15 15.57
CA ASN A 149 10.83 16.88 17.01
C ASN A 149 9.78 15.85 17.46
N GLY A 150 10.19 14.88 18.28
CA GLY A 150 9.35 13.76 18.69
C GLY A 150 9.65 12.45 17.94
N VAL A 151 8.64 11.59 17.77
CA VAL A 151 8.78 10.28 17.09
C VAL A 151 7.61 9.99 16.16
N VAL A 152 7.89 9.23 15.10
CA VAL A 152 6.89 8.58 14.25
C VAL A 152 6.86 7.10 14.59
N GLU A 153 5.67 6.55 14.80
CA GLU A 153 5.47 5.14 15.09
C GLU A 153 4.30 4.58 14.28
N SER A 154 4.22 3.25 14.14
CA SER A 154 3.18 2.62 13.34
C SER A 154 2.64 1.35 13.98
N TYR A 155 1.43 0.94 13.57
CA TYR A 155 0.82 -0.32 13.97
C TYR A 155 0.11 -0.96 12.79
N ILE A 156 0.38 -2.26 12.58
CA ILE A 156 -0.32 -3.11 11.62
C ILE A 156 -1.21 -4.08 12.39
N HIS A 157 -2.49 -4.13 12.03
CA HIS A 157 -3.47 -5.05 12.62
C HIS A 157 -3.99 -6.05 11.58
N GLY A 158 -4.36 -7.23 12.06
CA GLY A 158 -5.05 -8.24 11.23
C GLY A 158 -4.28 -8.67 9.99
N GLY A 159 -2.95 -8.81 10.08
CA GLY A 159 -2.12 -9.29 8.96
C GLY A 159 -1.92 -8.28 7.82
N GLY A 160 -2.18 -6.99 8.05
CA GLY A 160 -2.08 -5.95 7.01
C GLY A 160 -3.42 -5.35 6.62
N ARG A 161 -4.54 -5.80 7.21
CA ARG A 161 -5.87 -5.24 6.91
C ARG A 161 -6.03 -3.79 7.35
N ILE A 162 -5.36 -3.39 8.43
CA ILE A 162 -5.35 -2.01 8.94
C ILE A 162 -3.89 -1.65 9.20
N GLY A 163 -3.49 -0.48 8.71
CA GLY A 163 -2.22 0.14 9.07
C GLY A 163 -2.44 1.57 9.56
N VAL A 164 -1.75 1.91 10.63
CA VAL A 164 -1.79 3.23 11.27
C VAL A 164 -0.38 3.75 11.41
N VAL A 165 -0.19 5.04 11.15
CA VAL A 165 1.03 5.78 11.47
C VAL A 165 0.63 6.98 12.33
N VAL A 166 1.39 7.26 13.38
CA VAL A 166 1.19 8.41 14.27
C VAL A 166 2.48 9.21 14.33
N GLU A 167 2.37 10.51 14.10
CA GLU A 167 3.40 11.50 14.38
C GLU A 167 3.15 12.06 15.79
N LEU A 168 4.03 11.74 16.74
CA LEU A 168 3.95 12.23 18.12
C LEU A 168 5.01 13.32 18.33
N GLY A 169 4.60 14.57 18.16
CA GLY A 169 5.45 15.74 18.42
C GLY A 169 5.79 15.88 19.90
N CYS A 170 7.07 16.02 20.24
CA CYS A 170 7.53 16.27 21.60
C CYS A 170 8.93 16.89 21.63
N ASP A 171 9.13 17.88 22.50
CA ASP A 171 10.43 18.55 22.71
C ASP A 171 11.35 17.78 23.68
N ALA A 172 10.87 16.70 24.31
CA ALA A 172 11.65 15.91 25.25
C ALA A 172 12.44 14.80 24.55
N ASP A 173 13.71 14.64 24.90
CA ASP A 173 14.62 13.62 24.35
C ASP A 173 14.45 12.21 24.96
N ASN A 174 13.22 11.81 25.30
CA ASN A 174 12.95 10.46 25.84
C ASN A 174 12.26 9.58 24.78
N THR A 175 13.03 9.19 23.77
CA THR A 175 12.55 8.42 22.61
C THR A 175 11.90 7.09 22.99
N THR A 176 12.33 6.44 24.08
CA THR A 176 11.74 5.18 24.53
C THR A 176 10.30 5.36 24.99
N VAL A 177 10.05 6.30 25.91
CA VAL A 177 8.69 6.58 26.41
C VAL A 177 7.80 7.11 25.29
N LEU A 178 8.34 8.00 24.44
CA LEU A 178 7.59 8.50 23.29
C LEU A 178 7.20 7.40 22.31
N THR A 179 8.09 6.43 22.07
CA THR A 179 7.79 5.27 21.22
C THR A 179 6.65 4.43 21.79
N GLU A 180 6.68 4.12 23.09
CA GLU A 180 5.64 3.33 23.74
C GLU A 180 4.28 4.03 23.65
N VAL A 181 4.23 5.32 24.00
CA VAL A 181 3.00 6.12 23.91
C VAL A 181 2.51 6.21 22.46
N ALA A 182 3.38 6.51 21.49
CA ALA A 182 2.99 6.59 20.09
C ALA A 182 2.45 5.25 19.57
N LYS A 183 3.00 4.13 20.04
CA LYS A 183 2.52 2.78 19.71
C LYS A 183 1.13 2.52 20.26
N ASP A 184 0.88 2.86 21.52
CA ASP A 184 -0.43 2.69 22.15
C ASP A 184 -1.50 3.56 21.45
N VAL A 185 -1.13 4.79 21.07
CA VAL A 185 -2.01 5.67 20.27
C VAL A 185 -2.29 5.06 18.90
N CYS A 186 -1.29 4.48 18.22
CA CYS A 186 -1.53 3.77 16.95
C CYS A 186 -2.56 2.64 17.11
N MET A 187 -2.48 1.88 18.21
CA MET A 187 -3.42 0.79 18.50
C MET A 187 -4.82 1.31 18.80
N GLN A 188 -4.94 2.41 19.54
CA GLN A 188 -6.21 3.06 19.79
C GLN A 188 -6.85 3.55 18.49
N VAL A 189 -6.10 4.25 17.65
CA VAL A 189 -6.56 4.73 16.34
C VAL A 189 -7.02 3.56 15.46
N ALA A 190 -6.29 2.45 15.44
CA ALA A 190 -6.69 1.25 14.68
C ALA A 190 -8.02 0.66 15.18
N ALA A 191 -8.31 0.75 16.48
CA ALA A 191 -9.52 0.20 17.09
C ALA A 191 -10.73 1.12 16.98
N THR A 192 -10.54 2.44 17.10
CA THR A 192 -11.64 3.41 17.19
C THR A 192 -11.87 4.22 15.92
N ASN A 193 -10.92 4.20 14.96
CA ASN A 193 -10.96 4.94 13.70
C ASN A 193 -11.45 6.41 13.87
N PRO A 194 -10.78 7.21 14.71
CA PRO A 194 -11.19 8.58 14.96
C PRO A 194 -11.06 9.42 13.67
N ALA A 195 -12.05 10.25 13.39
CA ALA A 195 -12.05 11.12 12.22
C ALA A 195 -11.20 12.39 12.40
N PHE A 196 -10.96 12.81 13.65
CA PHE A 196 -10.29 14.07 13.99
C PHE A 196 -9.32 13.87 15.16
N LEU A 197 -8.28 14.71 15.26
CA LEU A 197 -7.30 14.67 16.35
C LEU A 197 -7.83 15.37 17.61
N SER A 198 -8.49 16.51 17.45
CA SER A 198 -9.05 17.31 18.52
C SER A 198 -10.49 17.75 18.24
N ARG A 199 -11.14 18.40 19.22
CA ARG A 199 -12.50 18.93 19.03
C ARG A 199 -12.51 20.14 18.10
N GLU A 200 -11.42 20.89 18.13
CA GLU A 200 -11.21 22.09 17.35
C GLU A 200 -11.00 21.77 15.87
N ASP A 201 -10.57 20.55 15.53
CA ASP A 201 -10.40 20.07 14.15
C ASP A 201 -11.71 19.63 13.50
N VAL A 202 -12.81 19.54 14.26
CA VAL A 202 -14.11 19.12 13.71
C VAL A 202 -14.65 20.21 12.80
N ASP A 203 -14.75 19.91 11.51
CA ASP A 203 -15.27 20.85 10.54
C ASP A 203 -16.78 21.09 10.72
N GLN A 204 -17.23 22.29 10.32
CA GLN A 204 -18.62 22.70 10.51
C GLN A 204 -19.60 21.81 9.75
N GLU A 205 -19.21 21.26 8.60
CA GLU A 205 -20.09 20.40 7.80
C GLU A 205 -20.36 19.08 8.54
N SER A 206 -19.32 18.43 9.04
CA SER A 206 -19.41 17.24 9.89
C SER A 206 -20.23 17.49 11.15
N LEU A 207 -20.01 18.63 11.81
CA LEU A 207 -20.74 19.01 13.02
C LEU A 207 -22.24 19.18 12.74
N GLU A 208 -22.61 19.97 11.73
CA GLU A 208 -24.01 20.23 11.41
C GLU A 208 -24.73 18.99 10.89
N LYS A 209 -24.03 18.15 10.13
CA LYS A 209 -24.56 16.86 9.70
C LYS A 209 -24.93 15.98 10.90
N GLU A 210 -24.04 15.82 11.88
CA GLU A 210 -24.37 14.98 13.04
C GLU A 210 -25.43 15.61 13.93
N LYS A 211 -25.45 16.94 14.08
CA LYS A 211 -26.55 17.64 14.77
C LYS A 211 -27.90 17.33 14.14
N GLU A 212 -28.00 17.38 12.81
CA GLU A 212 -29.26 17.09 12.12
C GLU A 212 -29.68 15.63 12.29
N ILE A 213 -28.75 14.67 12.25
CA ILE A 213 -29.04 13.26 12.53
C ILE A 213 -29.63 13.10 13.94
N TYR A 214 -28.97 13.65 14.96
CA TYR A 214 -29.46 13.57 16.34
C TYR A 214 -30.78 14.31 16.54
N ARG A 215 -30.98 15.45 15.85
CA ARG A 215 -32.24 16.20 15.86
C ARG A 215 -33.40 15.35 15.32
N VAL A 216 -33.21 14.72 14.16
CA VAL A 216 -34.20 13.82 13.56
C VAL A 216 -34.48 12.61 14.46
N GLN A 217 -33.44 12.01 15.05
CA GLN A 217 -33.61 10.89 15.99
C GLN A 217 -34.46 11.30 17.20
N ALA A 218 -34.15 12.43 17.82
CA ALA A 218 -34.86 12.92 19.00
C ALA A 218 -36.33 13.25 18.70
N LEU A 219 -36.62 13.84 17.54
CA LEU A 219 -38.00 14.08 17.08
C LEU A 219 -38.76 12.77 16.86
N ASN A 220 -38.12 11.76 16.27
CA ASN A 220 -38.71 10.42 16.07
C ASN A 220 -38.98 9.68 17.39
N GLU A 221 -38.19 9.96 18.44
CA GLU A 221 -38.44 9.49 19.81
C GLU A 221 -39.57 10.25 20.53
N GLY A 222 -40.18 11.24 19.87
CA GLY A 222 -41.30 12.03 20.39
C GLY A 222 -40.87 13.17 21.32
N LYS A 223 -39.58 13.57 21.30
CA LYS A 223 -39.10 14.69 22.11
C LYS A 223 -39.60 16.03 21.52
N PRO A 224 -40.11 16.96 22.34
CA PRO A 224 -40.51 18.29 21.89
C PRO A 224 -39.33 19.10 21.31
N GLU A 225 -39.55 19.92 20.28
CA GLU A 225 -38.50 20.70 19.59
C GLU A 225 -37.61 21.52 20.54
N ASN A 226 -38.19 22.11 21.59
CA ASN A 226 -37.46 22.91 22.58
C ASN A 226 -36.51 22.10 23.50
N ILE A 227 -36.62 20.77 23.48
CA ILE A 227 -35.70 19.85 24.15
C ILE A 227 -34.67 19.31 23.15
N VAL A 228 -35.02 19.19 21.86
CA VAL A 228 -34.16 18.60 20.83
C VAL A 228 -32.90 19.44 20.54
N GLU A 229 -32.96 20.77 20.70
CA GLU A 229 -31.81 21.65 20.47
C GLU A 229 -30.84 21.81 21.67
N LYS A 230 -31.14 21.18 22.81
CA LYS A 230 -30.30 21.25 24.02
C LYS A 230 -29.38 20.04 24.15
#